data_AF-A0A356B3K1-F1
#
_entry.id   AF-A0A356B3K1-F1
#
_cell.length_a   1.000
_cell.length_b   1.000
_cell.length_c   1.000
_cell.angle_alpha   90.00
_cell.angle_beta   90.00
_cell.angle_gamma   90.00
#
_symmetry.space_group_name_H-M   'P 1'
#
loop_
_entity.id
_entity.type
_entity.pdbx_description
1 polymer ?
#
loop_
_entity_poly.entity_id
_entity_poly.type
_entity_poly.pdbx_seq_one_letter_code
_entity_poly.pdbx_strand_id
1 'polypeptide(L)'
;LDQTRLISTNDGWEQVYSDISAVHDYMASGEKFLEKYADKEAILCKSAVGRMLYCEGTEYEGQPVLITEYGGIAMDTGKAGWGYNGLVKGEEDFLKRYESITRAIQNTPYIRGYCYTQLTDVFQEINGLLTMDREFKINPDEVRKINNR
;
A
#
# COMPACT_ATOMS: atom_id res chain seq x y z
N LEU A 1 -10.98 22.61 18.58
CA LEU A 1 -10.22 21.75 17.64
C LEU A 1 -8.76 21.70 18.12
N ASP A 2 -8.11 20.54 18.03
CA ASP A 2 -6.72 20.32 18.45
C ASP A 2 -5.77 20.64 17.29
N GLN A 3 -4.96 21.69 17.44
CA GLN A 3 -4.08 22.19 16.37
C GLN A 3 -2.78 21.40 16.20
N THR A 4 -2.53 20.37 17.02
CA THR A 4 -1.31 19.56 16.96
C THR A 4 -1.47 18.27 16.14
N ARG A 5 -2.70 17.96 15.70
CA ARG A 5 -2.98 16.74 14.93
C ARG A 5 -2.75 16.97 13.45
N LEU A 6 -2.01 16.05 12.84
CA LEU A 6 -1.87 16.00 11.38
C LEU A 6 -3.22 15.74 10.72
N ILE A 7 -3.42 16.40 9.59
CA ILE A 7 -4.61 16.31 8.76
C ILE A 7 -4.30 15.37 7.59
N SER A 8 -4.99 14.23 7.56
CA SER A 8 -5.20 13.45 6.32
C SER A 8 -6.64 13.69 5.85
N THR A 9 -6.81 14.05 4.59
CA THR A 9 -8.12 14.36 4.00
C THR A 9 -8.64 13.17 3.18
N ASN A 10 -8.79 13.35 1.87
CA ASN A 10 -9.13 12.26 0.96
C ASN A 10 -7.88 11.41 0.74
N ASP A 11 -7.78 10.28 1.42
CA ASP A 11 -6.56 9.49 1.45
C ASP A 11 -6.34 8.74 0.13
N GLY A 12 -5.10 8.74 -0.38
CA GLY A 12 -4.67 7.89 -1.49
C GLY A 12 -4.77 8.49 -2.88
N TRP A 13 -5.83 9.23 -3.18
CA TRP A 13 -6.11 9.86 -4.47
C TRP A 13 -6.92 11.15 -4.30
N GLU A 14 -6.93 12.01 -5.32
CA GLU A 14 -7.81 13.19 -5.39
C GLU A 14 -7.75 14.03 -4.11
N GLN A 15 -6.54 14.24 -3.60
CA GLN A 15 -6.28 14.98 -2.37
C GLN A 15 -6.50 16.47 -2.58
N VAL A 16 -6.85 17.16 -1.50
CA VAL A 16 -6.88 18.62 -1.41
C VAL A 16 -5.74 19.08 -0.49
N TYR A 17 -5.98 20.03 0.42
CA TYR A 17 -5.02 20.39 1.45
C TYR A 17 -4.93 19.31 2.55
N SER A 18 -3.72 18.79 2.79
CA SER A 18 -3.40 17.85 3.86
C SER A 18 -1.94 18.04 4.33
N ASP A 19 -1.64 17.55 5.53
CA ASP A 19 -0.25 17.51 6.05
C ASP A 19 0.54 16.32 5.50
N ILE A 20 -0.11 15.39 4.80
CA ILE A 20 0.46 14.15 4.27
C ILE A 20 0.02 13.99 2.82
N SER A 21 0.95 13.59 1.94
CA SER A 21 0.66 13.15 0.58
C SER A 21 0.49 11.63 0.57
N ALA A 22 -0.73 11.17 0.76
CA ALA A 22 -1.11 9.77 0.79
C ALA A 22 -1.23 9.19 -0.63
N VAL A 23 -0.81 7.94 -0.83
CA VAL A 23 -0.86 7.25 -2.12
C VAL A 23 -1.34 5.81 -1.91
N HIS A 24 -2.37 5.44 -2.65
CA HIS A 24 -2.83 4.04 -2.74
C HIS A 24 -2.29 3.42 -4.03
N ASP A 25 -1.52 2.35 -3.89
CA ASP A 25 -0.95 1.63 -5.02
C ASP A 25 -0.74 0.15 -4.70
N TYR A 26 -1.54 -0.68 -5.35
CA TYR A 26 -1.53 -2.13 -5.18
C TYR A 26 -0.56 -2.83 -6.14
N MET A 27 0.53 -2.20 -6.56
CA MET A 27 1.56 -2.84 -7.41
C MET A 27 2.09 -4.13 -6.78
N ALA A 28 2.18 -5.21 -7.57
CA ALA A 28 2.63 -6.53 -7.07
C ALA A 28 4.11 -6.85 -7.30
N SER A 29 4.87 -5.95 -7.95
CA SER A 29 6.30 -6.13 -8.21
C SER A 29 7.08 -4.94 -7.65
N GLY A 30 8.07 -5.23 -6.81
CA GLY A 30 8.97 -4.22 -6.28
C GLY A 30 9.82 -3.53 -7.37
N GLU A 31 10.24 -4.26 -8.40
CA GLU A 31 10.99 -3.69 -9.54
C GLU A 31 10.16 -2.64 -10.27
N LYS A 32 8.92 -3.00 -10.66
CA LYS A 32 8.00 -2.07 -11.32
C LYS A 32 7.62 -0.90 -10.43
N PHE A 33 7.55 -1.13 -9.11
CA PHE A 33 7.37 -0.05 -8.15
C PHE A 33 8.54 0.92 -8.20
N LEU A 34 9.78 0.44 -8.11
CA LEU A 34 10.97 1.31 -8.16
C LEU A 34 11.06 2.10 -9.47
N GLU A 35 10.77 1.47 -10.61
CA GLU A 35 10.72 2.16 -11.91
C GLU A 35 9.69 3.29 -11.92
N LYS A 36 8.47 2.98 -11.45
CA LYS A 36 7.36 3.93 -11.43
C LYS A 36 7.61 5.10 -10.48
N TYR A 37 8.15 4.82 -9.30
CA TYR A 37 8.41 5.81 -8.25
C TYR A 37 9.81 6.45 -8.35
N ALA A 38 10.57 6.17 -9.42
CA ALA A 38 11.89 6.77 -9.64
C ALA A 38 11.83 8.30 -9.79
N ASP A 39 10.74 8.82 -10.38
CA ASP A 39 10.50 10.25 -10.54
C ASP A 39 9.35 10.70 -9.64
N LYS A 40 9.72 11.34 -8.52
CA LYS A 40 8.78 11.87 -7.52
C LYS A 40 7.78 12.84 -8.14
N GLU A 41 8.25 13.78 -8.95
CA GLU A 41 7.41 14.85 -9.52
C GLU A 41 6.47 14.28 -10.58
N ALA A 42 6.93 13.30 -11.37
CA ALA A 42 6.06 12.63 -12.34
C ALA A 42 4.87 11.92 -11.69
N ILE A 43 5.05 11.32 -10.50
CA ILE A 43 3.96 10.67 -9.77
C ILE A 43 3.03 11.72 -9.15
N LEU A 44 3.58 12.70 -8.45
CA LEU A 44 2.80 13.69 -7.69
C LEU A 44 1.98 14.65 -8.57
N CYS A 45 2.45 14.93 -9.79
CA CYS A 45 1.72 15.77 -10.75
C CYS A 45 0.75 14.97 -11.65
N LYS A 46 0.67 13.64 -11.51
CA LYS A 46 -0.14 12.79 -12.39
C LYS A 46 -1.04 11.85 -11.58
N SER A 47 -1.10 10.60 -12.01
CA SER A 47 -1.89 9.55 -11.42
C SER A 47 -0.98 8.45 -10.90
N ALA A 48 -1.31 7.92 -9.72
CA ALA A 48 -0.67 6.70 -9.23
C ALA A 48 -1.22 5.50 -9.99
N VAL A 49 -2.54 5.27 -10.01
CA VAL A 49 -3.16 4.08 -10.61
C VAL A 49 -4.28 4.42 -11.59
N GLY A 50 -4.07 5.44 -12.43
CA GLY A 50 -5.11 5.98 -13.31
C GLY A 50 -6.12 6.90 -12.61
N ARG A 51 -5.87 7.21 -11.33
CA ARG A 51 -6.52 8.29 -10.57
C ARG A 51 -5.51 9.37 -10.20
N MET A 52 -5.90 10.62 -10.37
CA MET A 52 -5.06 11.78 -10.01
C MET A 52 -4.73 11.74 -8.53
N LEU A 53 -3.52 12.12 -8.15
CA LEU A 53 -3.16 12.19 -6.72
C LEU A 53 -3.76 13.41 -6.03
N TYR A 54 -3.92 14.51 -6.77
CA TYR A 54 -4.49 15.76 -6.30
C TYR A 54 -5.72 16.12 -7.14
N CYS A 55 -6.69 16.78 -6.50
CA CYS A 55 -7.82 17.39 -7.20
C CYS A 55 -7.35 18.53 -8.11
N GLU A 56 -8.16 18.85 -9.12
CA GLU A 56 -7.92 20.02 -9.96
C GLU A 56 -7.84 21.29 -9.09
N GLY A 57 -6.81 22.11 -9.32
CA GLY A 57 -6.55 23.33 -8.55
C GLY A 57 -5.80 23.12 -7.24
N THR A 58 -5.39 21.88 -6.94
CA THR A 58 -4.51 21.55 -5.80
C THR A 58 -3.29 20.77 -6.29
N GLU A 59 -2.19 20.88 -5.55
CA GLU A 59 -0.92 20.26 -5.93
C GLU A 59 -0.12 19.84 -4.69
N TYR A 60 0.94 19.08 -4.93
CA TYR A 60 1.91 18.74 -3.90
C TYR A 60 2.73 19.98 -3.49
N GLU A 61 2.75 20.28 -2.20
CA GLU A 61 3.43 21.45 -1.62
C GLU A 61 4.64 21.08 -0.74
N GLY A 62 5.10 19.83 -0.80
CA GLY A 62 6.27 19.36 -0.03
C GLY A 62 5.93 18.48 1.18
N GLN A 63 4.68 18.01 1.29
CA GLN A 63 4.24 17.11 2.35
C GLN A 63 5.05 15.79 2.37
N PRO A 64 5.21 15.11 3.52
CA PRO A 64 5.71 13.74 3.53
C PRO A 64 4.82 12.82 2.67
N VAL A 65 5.46 12.07 1.76
CA VAL A 65 4.77 11.10 0.90
C VAL A 65 4.69 9.75 1.61
N LEU A 66 3.48 9.21 1.75
CA LEU A 66 3.22 7.91 2.38
C LEU A 66 2.47 6.99 1.42
N ILE A 67 2.85 5.72 1.38
CA ILE A 67 2.07 4.67 0.69
C ILE A 67 1.05 4.12 1.67
N THR A 68 -0.09 4.79 1.79
CA THR A 68 -1.10 4.53 2.83
C THR A 68 -1.95 3.30 2.54
N GLU A 69 -1.94 2.80 1.31
CA GLU A 69 -2.43 1.46 0.98
C GLU A 69 -1.51 0.79 -0.05
N TYR A 70 -1.06 -0.42 0.28
CA TYR A 70 -0.39 -1.31 -0.65
C TYR A 70 -0.62 -2.77 -0.25
N GLY A 71 -0.17 -3.68 -1.12
CA GLY A 71 -0.25 -5.11 -0.88
C GLY A 71 -1.44 -5.69 -1.62
N GLY A 72 -2.54 -5.95 -0.90
CA GLY A 72 -3.71 -6.57 -1.51
C GLY A 72 -3.47 -8.01 -1.96
N ILE A 73 -2.55 -8.73 -1.32
CA ILE A 73 -2.12 -10.07 -1.72
C ILE A 73 -3.09 -11.12 -1.19
N ALA A 74 -3.79 -11.83 -2.09
CA ALA A 74 -4.67 -12.93 -1.73
C ALA A 74 -4.02 -14.29 -1.99
N MET A 75 -4.18 -15.23 -1.07
CA MET A 75 -3.78 -16.62 -1.25
C MET A 75 -4.91 -17.45 -1.85
N ASP A 76 -4.58 -18.37 -2.74
CA ASP A 76 -5.51 -19.37 -3.24
C ASP A 76 -5.84 -20.39 -2.14
N THR A 77 -7.06 -20.36 -1.66
CA THR A 77 -7.59 -21.26 -0.62
C THR A 77 -8.56 -22.30 -1.19
N GLY A 78 -8.72 -22.36 -2.51
CA GLY A 78 -9.75 -23.16 -3.18
C GLY A 78 -11.19 -22.65 -2.95
N LYS A 79 -11.37 -21.54 -2.23
CA LYS A 79 -12.65 -20.86 -2.04
C LYS A 79 -12.76 -19.65 -2.96
N ALA A 80 -13.98 -19.24 -3.27
CA ALA A 80 -14.22 -18.01 -4.02
C ALA A 80 -13.71 -16.79 -3.23
N GLY A 81 -12.89 -15.98 -3.87
CA GLY A 81 -12.35 -14.75 -3.31
C GLY A 81 -11.36 -14.10 -4.28
N TRP A 82 -11.00 -12.84 -4.01
CA TRP A 82 -10.07 -12.09 -4.84
C TRP A 82 -9.09 -11.27 -4.01
N GLY A 83 -8.01 -10.89 -4.67
CA GLY A 83 -7.05 -9.88 -4.24
C GLY A 83 -6.40 -9.23 -5.47
N TYR A 84 -5.56 -8.24 -5.23
CA TYR A 84 -4.93 -7.45 -6.28
C TYR A 84 -3.83 -8.27 -6.97
N ASN A 85 -3.78 -8.15 -8.31
CA ASN A 85 -2.80 -8.82 -9.18
C ASN A 85 -2.78 -10.36 -9.07
N GLY A 86 -3.95 -10.96 -8.83
CA GLY A 86 -4.14 -12.40 -8.85
C GLY A 86 -3.65 -13.12 -7.60
N LEU A 87 -4.15 -14.35 -7.43
CA LEU A 87 -3.91 -15.20 -6.27
C LEU A 87 -2.48 -15.75 -6.26
N VAL A 88 -1.87 -15.79 -5.07
CA VAL A 88 -0.62 -16.52 -4.83
C VAL A 88 -0.92 -17.93 -4.32
N LYS A 89 -0.02 -18.89 -4.53
CA LYS A 89 -0.31 -20.32 -4.27
C LYS A 89 -0.25 -20.71 -2.79
N GLY A 90 0.30 -19.86 -1.93
CA GLY A 90 0.43 -20.12 -0.51
C GLY A 90 1.31 -19.09 0.20
N GLU A 91 1.63 -19.39 1.46
CA GLU A 91 2.33 -18.47 2.37
C GLU A 91 3.72 -18.06 1.85
N GLU A 92 4.48 -18.98 1.25
CA GLU A 92 5.81 -18.66 0.70
C GLU A 92 5.73 -17.61 -0.42
N ASP A 93 4.80 -17.78 -1.36
CA ASP A 93 4.60 -16.84 -2.46
C ASP A 93 4.00 -15.51 -1.98
N PHE A 94 3.17 -15.55 -0.93
CA PHE A 94 2.71 -14.35 -0.24
C PHE A 94 3.89 -13.56 0.31
N LEU A 95 4.76 -14.21 1.10
CA LEU A 95 5.90 -13.57 1.75
C LEU A 95 6.89 -13.02 0.72
N LYS A 96 7.16 -13.74 -0.38
CA LYS A 96 8.00 -13.24 -1.48
C LYS A 96 7.45 -11.95 -2.09
N ARG A 97 6.15 -11.91 -2.39
CA ARG A 97 5.50 -10.73 -2.97
C ARG A 97 5.48 -9.58 -1.97
N TYR A 98 5.11 -9.86 -0.71
CA TYR A 98 5.08 -8.89 0.38
C TYR A 98 6.46 -8.26 0.63
N GLU A 99 7.51 -9.08 0.69
CA GLU A 99 8.89 -8.62 0.84
C GLU A 99 9.32 -7.77 -0.35
N SER A 100 9.08 -8.22 -1.58
CA SER A 100 9.45 -7.51 -2.80
C SER A 100 8.90 -6.08 -2.81
N ILE A 101 7.60 -5.93 -2.55
CA ILE A 101 6.96 -4.60 -2.58
C ILE A 101 7.31 -3.75 -1.35
N THR A 102 7.34 -4.34 -0.15
CA THR A 102 7.67 -3.60 1.09
C THR A 102 9.10 -3.05 1.04
N ARG A 103 10.06 -3.85 0.55
CA ARG A 103 11.45 -3.42 0.37
C ARG A 103 11.57 -2.33 -0.69
N ALA A 104 10.84 -2.42 -1.80
CA ALA A 104 10.83 -1.38 -2.81
C ALA A 104 10.33 -0.03 -2.25
N ILE A 105 9.26 -0.05 -1.46
CA ILE A 105 8.74 1.13 -0.78
C ILE A 105 9.80 1.71 0.17
N GLN A 106 10.42 0.88 1.02
CA GLN A 106 11.44 1.30 1.98
C GLN A 106 12.72 1.84 1.32
N ASN A 107 13.08 1.31 0.16
CA ASN A 107 14.25 1.75 -0.60
C ASN A 107 13.99 3.02 -1.43
N THR A 108 12.75 3.53 -1.48
CA THR A 108 12.41 4.76 -2.20
C THR A 108 12.64 5.98 -1.30
N PRO A 109 13.68 6.81 -1.53
CA PRO A 109 14.20 7.71 -0.49
C PRO A 109 13.25 8.82 0.00
N TYR A 110 12.28 9.23 -0.83
CA TYR A 110 11.33 10.29 -0.49
C TYR A 110 10.05 9.76 0.18
N ILE A 111 9.81 8.45 0.17
CA ILE A 111 8.67 7.85 0.86
C ILE A 111 9.00 7.79 2.35
N ARG A 112 8.10 8.28 3.19
CA ARG A 112 8.31 8.43 4.65
C ARG A 112 7.49 7.47 5.50
N GLY A 113 6.67 6.64 4.89
CA GLY A 113 5.92 5.61 5.60
C GLY A 113 5.04 4.82 4.65
N TYR A 114 4.48 3.75 5.20
CA TYR A 114 3.57 2.88 4.47
C TYR A 114 2.58 2.17 5.40
N CYS A 115 1.45 1.73 4.87
CA CYS A 115 0.46 0.95 5.58
C CYS A 115 -0.04 -0.20 4.69
N TYR A 116 0.14 -1.43 5.16
CA TYR A 116 -0.31 -2.62 4.44
C TYR A 116 -1.82 -2.76 4.57
N THR A 117 -2.49 -2.96 3.44
CA THR A 117 -3.93 -3.16 3.39
C THR A 117 -4.22 -4.61 2.98
N GLN A 118 -4.89 -5.43 3.80
CA GLN A 118 -5.62 -5.12 5.05
C GLN A 118 -5.32 -6.10 6.19
N LEU A 119 -5.83 -5.79 7.39
CA LEU A 119 -5.63 -6.62 8.58
C LEU A 119 -6.35 -7.96 8.47
N THR A 120 -7.65 -7.95 8.15
CA THR A 120 -8.51 -9.14 8.06
C THR A 120 -9.12 -9.28 6.68
N ASP A 121 -9.44 -10.49 6.26
CA ASP A 121 -10.31 -10.72 5.11
C ASP A 121 -11.68 -10.05 5.32
N VAL A 122 -12.25 -9.49 4.25
CA VAL A 122 -13.56 -8.84 4.24
C VAL A 122 -14.41 -9.45 3.13
N PHE A 123 -15.30 -10.36 3.53
CA PHE A 123 -16.18 -11.11 2.62
C PHE A 123 -15.40 -11.76 1.46
N GLN A 124 -15.59 -11.29 0.23
CA GLN A 124 -14.92 -11.84 -0.96
C GLN A 124 -13.48 -11.31 -1.15
N GLU A 125 -13.10 -10.24 -0.46
CA GLU A 125 -11.75 -9.71 -0.49
C GLU A 125 -10.90 -10.43 0.56
N ILE A 126 -10.05 -11.35 0.09
CA ILE A 126 -9.34 -12.31 0.94
C ILE A 126 -7.83 -12.02 1.03
N ASN A 127 -7.48 -10.74 1.01
CA ASN A 127 -6.10 -10.23 1.04
C ASN A 127 -5.64 -9.80 2.44
N GLY A 128 -6.41 -10.12 3.48
CA GLY A 128 -6.06 -9.88 4.87
C GLY A 128 -4.89 -10.74 5.33
N LEU A 129 -4.11 -10.20 6.27
CA LEU A 129 -3.10 -10.97 7.03
C LEU A 129 -3.76 -12.00 7.95
N LEU A 130 -5.00 -11.74 8.36
CA LEU A 130 -5.84 -12.60 9.16
C LEU A 130 -7.09 -13.01 8.38
N THR A 131 -7.69 -14.13 8.76
CA THR A 131 -9.03 -14.53 8.29
C THR A 131 -10.10 -13.56 8.83
N MET A 132 -11.33 -13.71 8.34
CA MET A 132 -12.49 -12.96 8.86
C MET A 132 -12.72 -13.19 10.36
N ASP A 133 -12.37 -14.38 10.86
CA ASP A 133 -12.45 -14.75 12.28
C ASP A 133 -11.22 -14.32 13.10
N ARG A 134 -10.30 -13.54 12.50
CA ARG A 134 -9.05 -13.05 13.11
C ARG A 134 -8.04 -14.15 13.45
N GLU A 135 -8.06 -15.23 12.69
CA GLU A 135 -7.00 -16.24 12.74
C GLU A 135 -5.86 -15.85 11.80
N PHE A 136 -4.60 -16.04 12.21
CA PHE A 136 -3.46 -15.71 11.37
C PHE A 136 -3.42 -16.58 10.11
N LYS A 137 -3.38 -15.93 8.94
CA LYS A 137 -3.13 -16.61 7.65
C LYS A 137 -1.64 -16.72 7.34
N ILE A 138 -0.86 -15.79 7.88
CA ILE A 138 0.57 -15.66 7.72
C ILE A 138 1.20 -15.56 9.09
N ASN A 139 2.35 -16.20 9.29
CA ASN A 139 3.07 -16.07 10.55
C ASN A 139 3.50 -14.60 10.80
N PRO A 140 3.03 -13.95 11.89
CA PRO A 140 3.34 -12.55 12.17
C PRO A 140 4.84 -12.31 12.42
N ASP A 141 5.61 -13.32 12.82
CA ASP A 141 7.06 -13.18 13.00
C ASP A 141 7.78 -13.00 11.65
N GLU A 142 7.31 -13.63 10.57
CA GLU A 142 7.87 -13.43 9.23
C GLU A 142 7.57 -12.03 8.70
N VAL A 143 6.34 -11.54 8.91
CA VAL A 143 5.94 -10.17 8.58
C VAL A 143 6.79 -9.15 9.37
N ARG A 144 7.01 -9.40 10.66
CA ARG A 144 7.88 -8.56 11.51
C ARG A 144 9.31 -8.53 10.99
N LYS A 145 9.89 -9.68 10.65
CA LYS A 145 11.26 -9.76 10.10
C LYS A 145 11.41 -8.91 8.85
N ILE A 146 10.42 -8.92 7.95
CA ILE A 146 10.44 -8.12 6.73
C ILE A 146 10.32 -6.63 7.05
N ASN A 147 9.51 -6.21 8.01
CA ASN A 147 9.37 -4.80 8.37
C ASN A 147 10.61 -4.21 9.07
N ASN A 148 11.33 -5.02 9.86
CA ASN A 148 12.44 -4.55 10.71
C ASN A 148 13.83 -4.57 10.04
N ARG A 149 13.94 -4.94 8.76
CA ARG A 149 15.21 -4.88 8.02
C ARG A 149 15.51 -3.47 7.55
#